data_AF-A0A091B1I4-F1
#
_entry.id   AF-A0A091B1I4-F1
#
_cell.length_a   1.000
_cell.length_b   1.000
_cell.length_c   1.000
_cell.angle_alpha   90.00
_cell.angle_beta   90.00
_cell.angle_gamma   90.00
#
_symmetry.space_group_name_H-M   'P 1'
#
loop_
_entity.id
_entity.type
_entity.pdbx_description
1 polymer ?
#
loop_
_entity_poly.entity_id
_entity_poly.type
_entity_poly.pdbx_seq_one_letter_code
_entity_poly.pdbx_strand_id
1 'polypeptide(L)'
;MDTVVREPVSVALREDLKLAGVFAVAAALATMAVLPYALALMPEVRAKLPVSMPVLMLLQGLQGGLLLGLMAIAGLCMGHRVGLDAPWLRALVMRRELPQVAWITAVMAGIASALAILGLLAVIDPWLPTALAAHGAPPAPGAGLGLLASFYGAIGEELQLRLFLMTFLVWIVAKWRAAAPSALAYWIAIVVAALLFGAGHLPAASHVWPLTGLVIARVILANALAGVVFGWLYWRKGLEAAMLAHFSADIVLHVAAPLWLGALA
;
A
#
# COMPACT_ATOMS: atom_id res chain seq x y z
N MET A 1 11.58 -32.73 -20.16
CA MET A 1 11.98 -31.64 -21.08
C MET A 1 10.69 -30.89 -21.35
N ASP A 2 10.32 -30.05 -20.38
CA ASP A 2 8.98 -29.47 -20.31
C ASP A 2 8.94 -28.28 -21.24
N THR A 3 8.24 -28.46 -22.36
CA THR A 3 7.92 -27.37 -23.28
C THR A 3 7.00 -26.42 -22.54
N VAL A 4 7.56 -25.35 -21.99
CA VAL A 4 6.80 -24.18 -21.55
C VAL A 4 6.16 -23.58 -22.81
N VAL A 5 4.94 -24.02 -23.11
CA VAL A 5 4.09 -23.41 -24.14
C VAL A 5 3.82 -22.00 -23.66
N ARG A 6 4.57 -21.03 -24.21
CA ARG A 6 4.30 -19.61 -23.96
C ARG A 6 2.93 -19.31 -24.56
N GLU A 7 1.97 -18.90 -23.71
CA GLU A 7 0.68 -18.43 -24.19
C GLU A 7 0.87 -17.28 -25.21
N PRO A 8 -0.02 -17.16 -26.21
CA PRO A 8 0.04 -16.05 -27.15
C PRO A 8 -0.04 -14.71 -26.39
N VAL A 9 0.78 -13.74 -26.79
CA VAL A 9 0.83 -12.39 -26.17
C VAL A 9 -0.56 -11.74 -26.08
N SER A 10 -1.44 -12.02 -27.03
CA SER A 10 -2.83 -11.52 -27.05
C SER A 10 -3.73 -12.11 -25.97
N VAL A 11 -3.46 -13.33 -25.51
CA VAL A 11 -4.21 -13.99 -24.43
C VAL A 11 -3.77 -13.42 -23.09
N ALA A 12 -2.46 -13.30 -22.87
CA ALA A 12 -1.89 -12.75 -21.65
C ALA A 12 -2.36 -11.30 -21.38
N LEU A 13 -2.35 -10.44 -22.41
CA LEU A 13 -2.83 -9.05 -22.26
C LEU A 13 -4.33 -8.97 -21.92
N ARG A 14 -5.16 -9.84 -22.50
CA ARG A 14 -6.60 -9.88 -22.18
C ARG A 14 -6.83 -10.25 -20.72
N GLU A 15 -6.05 -11.19 -20.20
CA GLU A 15 -6.11 -11.58 -18.78
C GLU A 15 -5.68 -10.43 -17.87
N ASP A 16 -4.56 -9.78 -18.20
CA ASP A 16 -4.10 -8.63 -17.41
C ASP A 16 -5.11 -7.49 -17.42
N LEU A 17 -5.76 -7.20 -18.56
CA LEU A 17 -6.78 -6.16 -18.65
C LEU A 17 -8.00 -6.46 -17.75
N LYS A 18 -8.45 -7.72 -17.70
CA LYS A 18 -9.56 -8.11 -16.81
C LYS A 18 -9.17 -7.94 -15.34
N LEU A 19 -7.98 -8.41 -14.97
CA LEU A 19 -7.49 -8.32 -13.59
C LEU A 19 -7.24 -6.86 -13.18
N ALA A 20 -6.64 -6.05 -14.05
CA ALA A 20 -6.47 -4.62 -13.85
C ALA A 20 -7.83 -3.89 -13.72
N GLY A 21 -8.86 -4.33 -14.44
CA GLY A 21 -10.23 -3.83 -14.27
C GLY A 21 -10.80 -4.10 -12.88
N VAL A 22 -10.56 -5.28 -12.32
CA VAL A 22 -10.92 -5.60 -10.93
C VAL A 22 -10.16 -4.71 -9.95
N PHE A 23 -8.86 -4.53 -10.16
CA PHE A 23 -8.04 -3.63 -9.34
C PHE A 23 -8.49 -2.18 -9.45
N ALA A 24 -8.87 -1.69 -10.62
CA ALA A 24 -9.35 -0.33 -10.82
C ALA A 24 -10.63 -0.06 -10.02
N VAL A 25 -11.59 -1.00 -10.03
CA VAL A 25 -12.83 -0.88 -9.25
C VAL A 25 -12.53 -0.94 -7.75
N ALA A 26 -11.70 -1.88 -7.32
CA ALA A 26 -11.31 -2.01 -5.91
C ALA A 26 -10.57 -0.75 -5.40
N ALA A 27 -9.66 -0.22 -6.21
CA ALA A 27 -8.94 1.01 -5.95
C ALA A 27 -9.87 2.22 -5.86
N ALA A 28 -10.84 2.36 -6.77
CA ALA A 28 -11.83 3.44 -6.71
C ALA A 28 -12.60 3.44 -5.38
N LEU A 29 -13.09 2.27 -4.97
CA LEU A 29 -13.81 2.10 -3.70
C LEU A 29 -12.90 2.37 -2.49
N ALA A 30 -11.65 1.89 -2.53
CA ALA A 30 -10.69 2.15 -1.46
C ALA A 30 -10.32 3.64 -1.35
N THR A 31 -10.14 4.34 -2.48
CA THR A 31 -9.91 5.79 -2.50
C THR A 31 -11.10 6.56 -1.93
N MET A 32 -12.33 6.14 -2.23
CA MET A 32 -13.53 6.71 -1.60
C MET A 32 -13.54 6.47 -0.08
N ALA A 33 -13.13 5.28 0.37
CA ALA A 33 -13.16 4.88 1.78
C ALA A 33 -12.13 5.62 2.65
N VAL A 34 -10.93 5.91 2.12
CA VAL A 34 -9.88 6.62 2.88
C VAL A 34 -10.12 8.13 2.96
N LEU A 35 -10.89 8.72 2.04
CA LEU A 35 -11.04 10.17 1.95
C LEU A 35 -11.55 10.83 3.24
N PRO A 36 -12.56 10.30 3.97
CA PRO A 36 -12.98 10.86 5.24
C PRO A 36 -11.89 10.83 6.32
N TYR A 37 -11.06 9.78 6.34
CA TYR A 37 -9.91 9.66 7.24
C TYR A 37 -8.87 10.75 6.92
N ALA A 38 -8.49 10.89 5.64
CA ALA A 38 -7.52 11.90 5.21
C ALA A 38 -7.98 13.34 5.53
N LEU A 39 -9.25 13.65 5.28
CA LEU A 39 -9.80 14.98 5.58
C LEU A 39 -9.96 15.25 7.08
N ALA A 40 -10.10 14.23 7.92
CA ALA A 40 -10.08 14.39 9.37
C ALA A 40 -8.70 14.85 9.88
N LEU A 41 -7.63 14.46 9.19
CA LEU A 41 -6.26 14.92 9.48
C LEU A 41 -5.97 16.33 8.94
N MET A 42 -6.81 16.86 8.06
CA MET A 42 -6.61 18.14 7.37
C MET A 42 -7.86 19.04 7.50
N PRO A 43 -8.22 19.47 8.72
CA PRO A 43 -9.47 20.21 8.97
C PRO A 43 -9.56 21.53 8.19
N GLU A 44 -8.43 22.22 8.00
CA GLU A 44 -8.34 23.44 7.20
C GLU A 44 -8.67 23.23 5.73
N VAL A 45 -8.28 22.07 5.18
CA VAL A 45 -8.60 21.68 3.79
C VAL A 45 -10.08 21.30 3.69
N ARG A 46 -10.57 20.53 4.66
CA ARG A 46 -11.98 20.13 4.75
C ARG A 46 -12.92 21.33 4.81
N ALA A 47 -12.57 22.38 5.55
CA ALA A 47 -13.38 23.59 5.69
C ALA A 47 -13.47 24.42 4.39
N LYS A 48 -12.52 24.26 3.48
CA LYS A 48 -12.39 25.04 2.23
C LYS A 48 -12.76 24.25 0.98
N LEU A 49 -13.42 23.09 1.13
CA LEU A 49 -13.78 22.25 -0.01
C LEU A 49 -14.72 23.00 -0.97
N PRO A 50 -14.41 23.05 -2.27
CA PRO A 50 -15.23 23.75 -3.26
C PRO A 50 -16.48 22.95 -3.67
N VAL A 51 -16.58 21.69 -3.26
CA VAL A 51 -17.63 20.75 -3.65
C VAL A 51 -18.11 19.94 -2.44
N SER A 52 -19.30 19.33 -2.55
CA SER A 52 -19.82 18.46 -1.49
C SER A 52 -19.00 17.17 -1.33
N MET A 53 -19.04 16.59 -0.13
CA MET A 53 -18.32 15.35 0.18
C MET A 53 -18.64 14.18 -0.78
N PRO A 54 -19.91 13.88 -1.12
CA PRO A 54 -20.20 12.80 -2.07
C PRO A 54 -19.61 13.04 -3.46
N VAL A 55 -19.64 14.30 -3.94
CA VAL A 55 -19.05 14.66 -5.24
C VAL A 55 -17.54 14.48 -5.21
N LEU A 56 -16.88 14.94 -4.14
CA LEU A 56 -15.44 14.74 -3.98
C LEU A 56 -15.07 13.25 -3.94
N MET A 57 -15.81 12.45 -3.18
CA MET A 57 -15.59 10.99 -3.11
C MET A 57 -15.71 10.35 -4.48
N LEU A 58 -16.75 10.66 -5.27
CA LEU A 58 -16.92 10.12 -6.61
C LEU A 58 -15.79 10.55 -7.54
N LEU A 59 -15.41 11.83 -7.56
CA LEU A 59 -14.33 12.33 -8.40
C LEU A 59 -12.98 11.69 -8.04
N GLN A 60 -12.66 11.62 -6.74
CA GLN A 60 -11.43 10.99 -6.26
C GLN A 60 -11.43 9.48 -6.49
N GLY A 61 -12.57 8.81 -6.31
CA GLY A 61 -12.72 7.38 -6.62
C GLY A 61 -12.48 7.09 -8.10
N LEU A 62 -13.08 7.87 -9.01
CA LEU A 62 -12.85 7.74 -10.45
C LEU A 62 -11.38 7.99 -10.82
N GLN A 63 -10.78 9.06 -10.27
CA GLN A 63 -9.38 9.39 -10.48
C GLN A 63 -8.46 8.27 -9.97
N GLY A 64 -8.68 7.81 -8.74
CA GLY A 64 -7.89 6.76 -8.08
C GLY A 64 -8.01 5.43 -8.82
N GLY A 65 -9.22 5.02 -9.19
CA GLY A 65 -9.46 3.81 -9.96
C GLY A 65 -8.80 3.84 -11.34
N LEU A 66 -8.87 4.97 -12.04
CA LEU A 66 -8.18 5.14 -13.33
C LEU A 66 -6.66 5.07 -13.16
N LEU A 67 -6.09 5.86 -12.25
CA LEU A 67 -4.64 5.94 -12.06
C LEU A 67 -4.07 4.60 -11.59
N LEU A 68 -4.66 3.99 -10.55
CA LEU A 68 -4.20 2.73 -9.99
C LEU A 68 -4.50 1.56 -10.91
N GLY A 69 -5.58 1.62 -11.71
CA GLY A 69 -5.85 0.65 -12.78
C GLY A 69 -4.78 0.69 -13.89
N LEU A 70 -4.35 1.88 -14.31
CA LEU A 70 -3.26 2.06 -15.27
C LEU A 70 -1.91 1.57 -14.72
N MET A 71 -1.64 1.84 -13.43
CA MET A 71 -0.47 1.29 -12.74
C MET A 71 -0.54 -0.24 -12.64
N ALA A 72 -1.71 -0.80 -12.34
CA ALA A 72 -1.91 -2.24 -12.24
C ALA A 72 -1.67 -2.95 -13.56
N ILE A 73 -2.25 -2.47 -14.67
CA ILE A 73 -2.01 -3.08 -15.99
C ILE A 73 -0.53 -2.99 -16.39
N ALA A 74 0.15 -1.88 -16.11
CA ALA A 74 1.58 -1.76 -16.35
C ALA A 74 2.38 -2.76 -15.50
N GLY A 75 2.05 -2.86 -14.21
CA GLY A 75 2.66 -3.79 -13.26
C GLY A 75 2.51 -5.25 -13.68
N LEU A 76 1.30 -5.68 -14.05
CA LEU A 76 1.03 -7.04 -14.51
C LEU A 76 1.81 -7.37 -15.81
N CYS A 77 1.78 -6.47 -16.80
CA CYS A 77 2.53 -6.63 -18.05
C CYS A 77 4.04 -6.76 -17.81
N MET A 78 4.61 -5.92 -16.94
CA MET A 78 6.04 -6.00 -16.57
C MET A 78 6.33 -7.27 -15.77
N GLY A 79 5.39 -7.66 -14.91
CA GLY A 79 5.43 -8.81 -14.01
C GLY A 79 5.70 -10.13 -14.73
N HIS A 80 5.16 -10.32 -15.94
CA HIS A 80 5.40 -11.54 -16.74
C HIS A 80 6.88 -11.83 -16.98
N ARG A 81 7.71 -10.79 -17.14
CA ARG A 81 9.15 -10.93 -17.38
C ARG A 81 9.94 -11.24 -16.11
N VAL A 82 9.41 -10.82 -14.96
CA VAL A 82 10.12 -10.87 -13.67
C VAL A 82 9.41 -11.76 -12.63
N GLY A 83 8.42 -12.54 -13.02
CA GLY A 83 7.74 -13.49 -12.12
C GLY A 83 7.06 -12.83 -10.91
N LEU A 84 6.57 -11.60 -11.06
CA LEU A 84 5.81 -10.88 -10.05
C LEU A 84 4.36 -10.71 -10.52
N ASP A 85 3.39 -11.07 -9.69
CA ASP A 85 1.97 -11.13 -10.08
C ASP A 85 1.03 -11.13 -8.86
N ALA A 86 -0.27 -11.14 -9.11
CA ALA A 86 -1.34 -11.44 -8.16
C ALA A 86 -1.95 -12.83 -8.45
N PRO A 87 -1.25 -13.93 -8.10
CA PRO A 87 -1.59 -15.27 -8.59
C PRO A 87 -2.95 -15.79 -8.12
N TRP A 88 -3.38 -15.45 -6.90
CA TRP A 88 -4.63 -15.95 -6.35
C TRP A 88 -5.83 -15.23 -6.96
N LEU A 89 -5.78 -13.91 -7.05
CA LEU A 89 -6.78 -13.08 -7.72
C LEU A 89 -6.82 -13.36 -9.21
N ARG A 90 -5.68 -13.57 -9.87
CA ARG A 90 -5.65 -14.01 -11.27
C ARG A 90 -6.39 -15.32 -11.44
N ALA A 91 -6.07 -16.33 -10.63
CA ALA A 91 -6.74 -17.62 -10.70
C ALA A 91 -8.25 -17.48 -10.47
N LEU A 92 -8.66 -16.69 -9.47
CA LEU A 92 -10.07 -16.42 -9.18
C LEU A 92 -10.79 -15.75 -10.36
N VAL A 93 -10.25 -14.67 -10.90
CA VAL A 93 -10.86 -13.90 -12.00
C VAL A 93 -10.92 -14.72 -13.28
N MET A 94 -9.91 -15.55 -13.55
CA MET A 94 -9.87 -16.42 -14.72
C MET A 94 -10.59 -17.76 -14.52
N ARG A 95 -11.17 -18.00 -13.34
CA ARG A 95 -11.86 -19.26 -12.98
C ARG A 95 -10.96 -20.49 -13.14
N ARG A 96 -9.71 -20.36 -12.70
CA ARG A 96 -8.69 -21.43 -12.64
C ARG A 96 -8.58 -21.96 -11.21
N GLU A 97 -7.84 -23.06 -11.05
CA GLU A 97 -7.53 -23.61 -9.72
C GLU A 97 -6.78 -22.58 -8.86
N LEU A 98 -7.22 -22.40 -7.62
CA LEU A 98 -6.64 -21.40 -6.73
C LEU A 98 -5.30 -21.91 -6.16
N PRO A 99 -4.21 -21.14 -6.30
CA PRO A 99 -2.92 -21.51 -5.72
C PRO A 99 -2.99 -21.43 -4.18
N GLN A 100 -2.15 -22.21 -3.52
CA GLN A 100 -1.98 -22.09 -2.07
C GLN A 100 -1.31 -20.76 -1.72
N VAL A 101 -1.94 -20.02 -0.80
CA VAL A 101 -1.39 -18.78 -0.25
C VAL A 101 -1.15 -18.97 1.23
N ALA A 102 -0.02 -18.45 1.72
CA ALA A 102 0.36 -18.51 3.13
C ALA A 102 -0.37 -17.44 3.95
N TRP A 103 -1.69 -17.51 4.02
CA TRP A 103 -2.56 -16.48 4.64
C TRP A 103 -2.17 -16.16 6.09
N ILE A 104 -1.93 -17.19 6.91
CA ILE A 104 -1.52 -17.02 8.31
C ILE A 104 -0.19 -16.28 8.38
N THR A 105 0.78 -16.64 7.52
CA THR A 105 2.08 -15.95 7.48
C THR A 105 1.92 -14.48 7.11
N ALA A 106 1.06 -14.15 6.14
CA ALA A 106 0.79 -12.76 5.76
C ALA A 106 0.19 -11.97 6.93
N VAL A 107 -0.85 -12.50 7.59
CA VAL A 107 -1.48 -11.84 8.75
C VAL A 107 -0.47 -11.63 9.88
N MET A 108 0.27 -12.68 10.26
CA MET A 108 1.25 -12.61 11.34
C MET A 108 2.41 -11.64 11.02
N ALA A 109 2.86 -11.60 9.76
CA ALA A 109 3.88 -10.63 9.33
C ALA A 109 3.36 -9.19 9.39
N GLY A 110 2.09 -8.96 9.04
CA GLY A 110 1.42 -7.68 9.20
C GLY A 110 1.35 -7.23 10.65
N ILE A 111 0.84 -8.09 11.54
CA ILE A 111 0.76 -7.83 12.98
C ILE A 111 2.16 -7.55 13.56
N ALA A 112 3.16 -8.37 13.23
CA ALA A 112 4.53 -8.17 13.69
C ALA A 112 5.11 -6.84 13.21
N SER A 113 4.84 -6.44 11.96
CA SER A 113 5.26 -5.14 11.41
C SER A 113 4.63 -3.98 12.17
N ALA A 114 3.32 -4.06 12.46
CA ALA A 114 2.63 -3.05 13.24
C ALA A 114 3.17 -2.94 14.67
N LEU A 115 3.42 -4.06 15.36
CA LEU A 115 4.01 -4.05 16.70
C LEU A 115 5.42 -3.45 16.71
N ALA A 116 6.23 -3.77 15.69
CA ALA A 116 7.56 -3.17 15.53
C ALA A 116 7.48 -1.65 15.27
N ILE A 117 6.50 -1.20 14.48
CA ILE A 117 6.22 0.22 14.27
C ILE A 117 5.81 0.87 15.59
N LEU A 118 4.86 0.31 16.33
CA LEU A 118 4.44 0.87 17.63
C LEU A 118 5.61 0.98 18.61
N GLY A 119 6.49 -0.03 18.66
CA GLY A 119 7.72 0.02 19.46
C GLY A 119 8.67 1.13 19.02
N LEU A 120 8.89 1.28 17.71
CA LEU A 120 9.69 2.38 17.15
C LEU A 120 9.11 3.75 17.50
N LEU A 121 7.79 3.91 17.34
CA LEU A 121 7.09 5.16 17.64
C LEU A 121 7.14 5.49 19.14
N ALA A 122 6.98 4.52 20.03
CA ALA A 122 7.09 4.73 21.47
C ALA A 122 8.47 5.28 21.89
N VAL A 123 9.53 4.96 21.16
CA VAL A 123 10.89 5.48 21.40
C VAL A 123 11.09 6.88 20.83
N ILE A 124 10.55 7.16 19.64
CA ILE A 124 10.80 8.42 18.91
C ILE A 124 9.83 9.53 19.30
N ASP A 125 8.55 9.21 19.49
CA ASP A 125 7.47 10.18 19.69
C ASP A 125 7.69 11.14 20.88
N PRO A 126 8.28 10.72 22.02
CA PRO A 126 8.59 11.63 23.13
C PRO A 126 9.55 12.79 22.77
N TRP A 127 10.30 12.65 21.68
CA TRP A 127 11.31 13.62 21.25
C TRP A 127 10.82 14.50 20.10
N LEU A 128 9.58 14.30 19.63
CA LEU A 128 9.04 15.07 18.52
C LEU A 128 8.75 16.51 18.93
N PRO A 129 8.84 17.46 17.98
CA PRO A 129 8.33 18.79 18.21
C PRO A 129 6.83 18.72 18.52
N THR A 130 6.34 19.70 19.29
CA THR A 130 4.91 19.88 19.52
C THR A 130 4.16 19.89 18.18
N ALA A 131 3.08 19.10 18.08
CA ALA A 131 2.25 19.08 16.88
C ALA A 131 1.75 20.49 16.55
N LEU A 132 1.70 20.84 15.26
CA LEU A 132 1.22 22.15 14.78
C LEU A 132 -0.18 22.46 15.31
N ALA A 133 -0.98 21.41 15.51
CA ALA A 133 -2.35 21.50 15.98
C ALA A 133 -2.49 21.47 17.51
N ALA A 134 -1.42 21.55 18.33
CA ALA A 134 -1.53 21.51 19.79
C ALA A 134 -2.34 22.68 20.43
N HIS A 135 -2.89 23.60 19.64
CA HIS A 135 -3.85 24.62 20.05
C HIS A 135 -5.31 24.33 19.62
N GLY A 136 -5.63 23.11 19.14
CA GLY A 136 -6.96 22.73 18.67
C GLY A 136 -7.04 21.45 17.84
N ALA A 137 -6.17 20.46 18.13
CA ALA A 137 -6.03 19.28 17.30
C ALA A 137 -7.34 18.49 17.20
N PRO A 138 -7.80 18.13 15.98
CA PRO A 138 -8.83 17.12 15.89
C PRO A 138 -8.29 15.83 16.55
N PRO A 139 -9.11 15.11 17.34
CA PRO A 139 -8.71 13.82 17.87
C PRO A 139 -8.27 12.92 16.72
N ALA A 140 -7.36 11.97 17.01
CA ALA A 140 -6.99 10.92 16.07
C ALA A 140 -8.27 10.38 15.40
N PRO A 141 -8.30 10.20 14.06
CA PRO A 141 -9.51 9.74 13.40
C PRO A 141 -10.01 8.46 14.06
N GLY A 142 -11.31 8.42 14.38
CA GLY A 142 -11.88 7.30 15.11
C GLY A 142 -11.65 5.96 14.40
N ALA A 143 -11.63 4.87 15.17
CA ALA A 143 -11.30 3.52 14.67
C ALA A 143 -12.14 3.06 13.47
N GLY A 144 -13.39 3.54 13.33
CA GLY A 144 -14.21 3.28 12.16
C GLY A 144 -13.66 3.91 10.87
N LEU A 145 -13.12 5.13 10.94
CA LEU A 145 -12.42 5.75 9.82
C LEU A 145 -11.08 5.06 9.54
N GLY A 146 -10.38 4.62 10.60
CA GLY A 146 -9.18 3.83 10.48
C GLY A 146 -9.39 2.52 9.71
N LEU A 147 -10.48 1.79 10.02
CA LEU A 147 -10.87 0.58 9.30
C LEU A 147 -11.13 0.84 7.81
N LEU A 148 -11.82 1.95 7.48
CA LEU A 148 -12.06 2.33 6.08
C LEU A 148 -10.76 2.69 5.36
N ALA A 149 -9.84 3.38 6.04
CA ALA A 149 -8.51 3.70 5.51
C ALA A 149 -7.66 2.44 5.24
N SER A 150 -7.81 1.38 6.05
CA SER A 150 -7.05 0.12 5.89
C SER A 150 -7.25 -0.53 4.52
N PHE A 151 -8.41 -0.34 3.88
CA PHE A 151 -8.62 -0.84 2.52
C PHE A 151 -7.73 -0.12 1.49
N TYR A 152 -7.46 1.17 1.68
CA TYR A 152 -6.58 1.91 0.79
C TYR A 152 -5.11 1.55 0.98
N GLY A 153 -4.65 1.34 2.22
CA GLY A 153 -3.31 0.78 2.47
C GLY A 153 -3.14 -0.57 1.77
N ALA A 154 -4.07 -1.49 2.02
CA ALA A 154 -4.04 -2.83 1.44
C ALA A 154 -4.20 -2.88 -0.09
N ILE A 155 -4.97 -1.98 -0.70
CA ILE A 155 -5.24 -2.00 -2.14
C ILE A 155 -4.42 -0.94 -2.87
N GLY A 156 -4.66 0.33 -2.59
CA GLY A 156 -4.07 1.45 -3.32
C GLY A 156 -2.55 1.49 -3.21
N GLU A 157 -2.02 1.41 -1.99
CA GLU A 157 -0.58 1.50 -1.76
C GLU A 157 0.16 0.27 -2.29
N GLU A 158 -0.40 -0.93 -2.13
CA GLU A 158 0.20 -2.16 -2.69
C GLU A 158 0.17 -2.18 -4.22
N LEU A 159 -0.90 -1.66 -4.86
CA LEU A 159 -0.91 -1.52 -6.32
C LEU A 159 0.16 -0.53 -6.81
N GLN A 160 0.32 0.60 -6.12
CA GLN A 160 1.29 1.63 -6.49
C GLN A 160 2.73 1.18 -6.25
N LEU A 161 3.01 0.61 -5.08
CA LEU A 161 4.37 0.36 -4.60
C LEU A 161 4.87 -1.03 -4.99
N ARG A 162 4.02 -2.05 -4.89
CA ARG A 162 4.44 -3.45 -5.13
C ARG A 162 4.17 -3.79 -6.57
N LEU A 163 2.90 -3.80 -6.97
CA LEU A 163 2.52 -4.22 -8.31
C LEU A 163 3.17 -3.33 -9.38
N PHE A 164 3.16 -2.01 -9.21
CA PHE A 164 3.76 -1.09 -10.17
C PHE A 164 5.24 -0.79 -9.91
N LEU A 165 5.56 -0.01 -8.88
CA LEU A 165 6.91 0.56 -8.70
C LEU A 165 7.99 -0.50 -8.50
N MET A 166 7.81 -1.42 -7.55
CA MET A 166 8.79 -2.48 -7.30
C MET A 166 8.95 -3.37 -8.53
N THR A 167 7.86 -3.78 -9.17
CA THR A 167 7.92 -4.56 -10.43
C THR A 167 8.68 -3.80 -11.53
N PHE A 168 8.44 -2.50 -11.68
CA PHE A 168 9.15 -1.65 -12.64
C PHE A 168 10.66 -1.62 -12.38
N LEU A 169 11.08 -1.46 -11.12
CA LEU A 169 12.49 -1.43 -10.73
C LEU A 169 13.19 -2.77 -11.00
N VAL A 170 12.54 -3.90 -10.74
CA VAL A 170 13.09 -5.22 -11.08
C VAL A 170 13.11 -5.41 -12.61
N TRP A 171 12.04 -5.00 -13.29
CA TRP A 171 11.88 -5.12 -14.73
C TRP A 171 12.93 -4.34 -15.52
N ILE A 172 13.28 -3.11 -15.11
CA ILE A 172 14.29 -2.32 -15.82
C ILE A 172 15.68 -2.96 -15.71
N VAL A 173 16.01 -3.55 -14.55
CA VAL A 173 17.27 -4.32 -14.36
C VAL A 173 17.28 -5.56 -15.27
N ALA A 174 16.18 -6.31 -15.31
CA ALA A 174 16.04 -7.50 -16.16
C ALA A 174 16.04 -7.19 -17.66
N LYS A 175 15.51 -6.01 -18.04
CA LYS A 175 15.53 -5.51 -19.41
C LYS A 175 16.95 -5.11 -19.82
N TRP A 176 17.64 -4.34 -18.98
CA TRP A 176 18.99 -3.87 -19.26
C TRP A 176 20.01 -5.01 -19.31
N ARG A 177 19.93 -5.97 -18.39
CA ARG A 177 20.84 -7.13 -18.35
C ARG A 177 20.51 -8.23 -19.34
N ALA A 178 19.36 -8.15 -20.02
CA ALA A 178 18.84 -9.22 -20.88
C ALA A 178 18.83 -10.61 -20.20
N ALA A 179 18.66 -10.65 -18.88
CA ALA A 179 18.76 -11.85 -18.05
C ALA A 179 17.70 -11.86 -16.95
N ALA A 180 17.50 -13.02 -16.33
CA ALA A 180 16.62 -13.13 -15.16
C ALA A 180 17.13 -12.25 -14.00
N PRO A 181 16.24 -11.56 -13.26
CA PRO A 181 16.66 -10.73 -12.14
C PRO A 181 17.26 -11.58 -11.02
N SER A 182 18.38 -11.14 -10.44
CA SER A 182 18.98 -11.76 -9.28
C SER A 182 18.22 -11.41 -8.00
N ALA A 183 18.39 -12.21 -6.93
CA ALA A 183 17.84 -11.90 -5.61
C ALA A 183 18.21 -10.49 -5.11
N LEU A 184 19.43 -10.03 -5.42
CA LEU A 184 19.88 -8.68 -5.09
C LEU A 184 19.04 -7.60 -5.79
N ALA A 185 18.63 -7.82 -7.04
CA ALA A 185 17.78 -6.86 -7.76
C ALA A 185 16.41 -6.68 -7.07
N TYR A 186 15.81 -7.77 -6.59
CA TYR A 186 14.57 -7.70 -5.81
C TYR A 186 14.77 -6.97 -4.49
N TRP A 187 15.81 -7.28 -3.73
CA TRP A 187 16.06 -6.60 -2.45
C TRP A 187 16.31 -5.10 -2.62
N ILE A 188 17.07 -4.69 -3.65
CA ILE A 188 17.24 -3.27 -3.96
C ILE A 188 15.90 -2.62 -4.29
N ALA A 189 15.07 -3.25 -5.14
CA ALA A 189 13.75 -2.73 -5.49
C ALA A 189 12.83 -2.63 -4.26
N ILE A 190 12.86 -3.61 -3.36
CA ILE A 190 12.10 -3.62 -2.10
C ILE A 190 12.52 -2.43 -1.23
N VAL A 191 13.83 -2.24 -0.99
CA VAL A 191 14.33 -1.16 -0.14
C VAL A 191 14.01 0.20 -0.74
N VAL A 192 14.23 0.39 -2.05
CA VAL A 192 13.91 1.66 -2.73
C VAL A 192 12.41 1.96 -2.65
N ALA A 193 11.54 0.98 -2.95
CA ALA A 193 10.09 1.16 -2.85
C ALA A 193 9.65 1.45 -1.40
N ALA A 194 10.25 0.80 -0.40
CA ALA A 194 9.97 1.04 1.01
C ALA A 194 10.38 2.45 1.48
N LEU A 195 11.52 2.97 1.01
CA LEU A 195 11.93 4.34 1.31
C LEU A 195 11.02 5.37 0.63
N LEU A 196 10.64 5.12 -0.62
CA LEU A 196 9.69 5.97 -1.35
C LEU A 196 8.28 5.92 -0.74
N PHE A 197 7.87 4.78 -0.20
CA PHE A 197 6.64 4.64 0.56
C PHE A 197 6.62 5.57 1.77
N GLY A 198 7.69 5.56 2.56
CA GLY A 198 7.84 6.49 3.68
C GLY A 198 7.94 7.94 3.26
N ALA A 199 8.65 8.25 2.17
CA ALA A 199 8.70 9.61 1.63
C ALA A 199 7.33 10.10 1.16
N GLY A 200 6.50 9.22 0.58
CA GLY A 200 5.13 9.50 0.14
C GLY A 200 4.20 9.95 1.27
N HIS A 201 4.55 9.66 2.53
CA HIS A 201 3.79 10.06 3.71
C HIS A 201 4.18 11.45 4.27
N LEU A 202 5.28 12.05 3.80
CA LEU A 202 5.74 13.35 4.28
C LEU A 202 4.73 14.50 4.03
N PRO A 203 3.99 14.57 2.91
CA PRO A 203 2.96 15.58 2.71
C PRO A 203 1.84 15.52 3.75
N ALA A 204 1.41 14.32 4.19
CA ALA A 204 0.44 14.19 5.26
C ALA A 204 1.04 14.59 6.61
N ALA A 205 2.28 14.18 6.88
CA ALA A 205 2.98 14.52 8.12
C ALA A 205 3.20 16.03 8.29
N SER A 206 3.41 16.78 7.21
CA SER A 206 3.62 18.24 7.27
C SER A 206 2.40 19.02 7.74
N HIS A 207 1.19 18.43 7.65
CA HIS A 207 -0.02 19.00 8.21
C HIS A 207 -0.16 18.75 9.73
N VAL A 208 0.62 17.82 10.29
CA VAL A 208 0.58 17.47 11.71
C VAL A 208 1.78 18.05 12.46
N TRP A 209 2.98 18.00 11.87
CA TRP A 209 4.24 18.45 12.48
C TRP A 209 5.06 19.33 11.52
N PRO A 210 5.89 20.25 12.04
CA PRO A 210 6.98 20.82 11.25
C PRO A 210 7.92 19.70 10.76
N LEU A 211 8.33 19.72 9.50
CA LEU A 211 9.23 18.71 8.93
C LEU A 211 10.69 18.91 9.39
N THR A 212 10.97 18.59 10.65
CA THR A 212 12.34 18.49 11.17
C THR A 212 13.02 17.20 10.70
N GLY A 213 14.35 17.13 10.81
CA GLY A 213 15.09 15.89 10.48
C GLY A 213 14.59 14.66 11.25
N LEU A 214 14.17 14.85 12.50
CA LEU A 214 13.59 13.78 13.33
C LEU A 214 12.21 13.34 12.83
N VAL A 215 11.32 14.27 12.48
CA VAL A 215 10.00 13.96 11.91
C VAL A 215 10.13 13.22 10.59
N ILE A 216 11.03 13.69 9.71
CA ILE A 216 11.31 13.04 8.43
C ILE A 216 11.81 11.61 8.66
N ALA A 217 12.80 11.43 9.56
CA ALA A 217 13.33 10.11 9.88
C ALA A 217 12.26 9.18 10.45
N ARG A 218 11.44 9.66 11.40
CA ARG A 218 10.31 8.90 11.98
C ARG A 218 9.37 8.37 10.90
N VAL A 219 8.88 9.26 10.04
CA VAL A 219 7.88 8.92 9.02
C VAL A 219 8.47 7.95 8.00
N ILE A 220 9.71 8.18 7.54
CA ILE A 220 10.35 7.28 6.59
C ILE A 220 10.62 5.91 7.22
N LEU A 221 11.18 5.86 8.43
CA LEU A 221 11.54 4.59 9.08
C LEU A 221 10.32 3.74 9.41
N ALA A 222 9.26 4.33 9.97
CA ALA A 222 8.04 3.59 10.32
C ALA A 222 7.42 2.92 9.08
N ASN A 223 7.26 3.67 8.00
CA ASN A 223 6.70 3.14 6.76
C ASN A 223 7.66 2.18 6.04
N ALA A 224 8.97 2.46 6.03
CA ALA A 224 9.94 1.59 5.38
C ALA A 224 10.04 0.22 6.08
N LEU A 225 9.84 0.14 7.40
CA LEU A 225 9.84 -1.11 8.15
C LEU A 225 8.77 -2.08 7.62
N ALA A 226 7.51 -1.65 7.60
CA ALA A 226 6.43 -2.41 6.96
C ALA A 226 6.68 -2.57 5.45
N GLY A 227 7.18 -1.51 4.83
CA GLY A 227 7.68 -1.40 3.46
C GLY A 227 8.41 -2.65 2.97
N VAL A 228 9.49 -2.97 3.69
CA VAL A 228 10.39 -4.08 3.41
C VAL A 228 9.70 -5.43 3.56
N VAL A 229 8.90 -5.61 4.61
CA VAL A 229 8.17 -6.86 4.88
C VAL A 229 7.16 -7.16 3.77
N PHE A 230 6.34 -6.19 3.39
CA PHE A 230 5.32 -6.39 2.36
C PHE A 230 5.97 -6.57 0.98
N GLY A 231 7.07 -5.87 0.68
CA GLY A 231 7.83 -6.08 -0.54
C GLY A 231 8.42 -7.50 -0.63
N TRP A 232 8.94 -8.04 0.49
CA TRP A 232 9.40 -9.42 0.55
C TRP A 232 8.25 -10.42 0.36
N LEU A 233 7.08 -10.17 0.99
CA LEU A 233 5.90 -11.01 0.80
C LEU A 233 5.44 -10.99 -0.66
N TYR A 234 5.38 -9.82 -1.30
CA TYR A 234 5.04 -9.71 -2.71
C TYR A 234 5.97 -10.57 -3.58
N TRP A 235 7.28 -10.45 -3.37
CA TRP A 235 8.27 -11.24 -4.11
C TRP A 235 8.13 -12.74 -3.89
N ARG A 236 7.86 -13.18 -2.65
CA ARG A 236 7.91 -14.62 -2.30
C ARG A 236 6.57 -15.33 -2.32
N LYS A 237 5.46 -14.58 -2.27
CA LYS A 237 4.10 -15.09 -2.01
C LYS A 237 3.01 -14.42 -2.87
N GLY A 238 3.34 -13.42 -3.69
CA GLY A 238 2.38 -12.72 -4.55
C GLY A 238 1.71 -11.53 -3.87
N LEU A 239 1.01 -10.73 -4.68
CA LEU A 239 0.45 -9.44 -4.26
C LEU A 239 -0.53 -9.58 -3.09
N GLU A 240 -1.36 -10.61 -3.10
CA GLU A 240 -2.42 -10.83 -2.10
C GLU A 240 -1.84 -11.03 -0.69
N ALA A 241 -0.67 -11.65 -0.58
CA ALA A 241 0.02 -11.81 0.69
C ALA A 241 0.51 -10.45 1.23
N ALA A 242 0.99 -9.56 0.35
CA ALA A 242 1.37 -8.21 0.72
C ALA A 242 0.14 -7.37 1.13
N MET A 243 -0.94 -7.44 0.35
CA MET A 243 -2.22 -6.77 0.65
C MET A 243 -2.79 -7.20 2.01
N LEU A 244 -2.80 -8.51 2.30
CA LEU A 244 -3.33 -9.01 3.57
C LEU A 244 -2.43 -8.64 4.76
N ALA A 245 -1.11 -8.66 4.59
CA ALA A 245 -0.18 -8.22 5.62
C ALA A 245 -0.35 -6.73 5.92
N HIS A 246 -0.46 -5.90 4.88
CA HIS A 246 -0.70 -4.47 5.03
C HIS A 246 -2.03 -4.20 5.75
N PHE A 247 -3.13 -4.81 5.27
CA PHE A 247 -4.43 -4.69 5.92
C PHE A 247 -4.35 -5.06 7.41
N SER A 248 -3.68 -6.17 7.73
CA SER A 248 -3.52 -6.62 9.12
C SER A 248 -2.72 -5.64 9.97
N ALA A 249 -1.68 -5.03 9.39
CA ALA A 249 -0.92 -3.98 10.08
C ALA A 249 -1.79 -2.75 10.36
N ASP A 250 -2.59 -2.32 9.38
CA ASP A 250 -3.48 -1.17 9.52
C ASP A 250 -4.59 -1.41 10.55
N ILE A 251 -5.13 -2.63 10.64
CA ILE A 251 -6.08 -2.96 11.70
C ILE A 251 -5.44 -2.78 13.08
N VAL A 252 -4.19 -3.18 13.26
CA VAL A 252 -3.50 -2.97 14.54
C VAL A 252 -3.25 -1.48 14.80
N LEU A 253 -2.72 -0.75 13.80
CA LEU A 253 -2.30 0.64 13.95
C LEU A 253 -3.45 1.66 14.01
N HIS A 254 -4.50 1.45 13.21
CA HIS A 254 -5.57 2.41 12.98
C HIS A 254 -6.92 2.01 13.58
N VAL A 255 -7.05 0.77 14.09
CA VAL A 255 -8.29 0.31 14.74
C VAL A 255 -8.01 -0.12 16.19
N ALA A 256 -7.18 -1.14 16.38
CA ALA A 256 -6.97 -1.73 17.71
C ALA A 256 -6.24 -0.77 18.67
N ALA A 257 -5.12 -0.17 18.24
CA ALA A 257 -4.37 0.74 19.10
C ALA A 257 -5.17 2.00 19.49
N PRO A 258 -5.89 2.69 18.58
CA PRO A 258 -6.77 3.80 18.95
C PRO A 258 -7.90 3.42 19.92
N LEU A 259 -8.55 2.26 19.73
CA LEU A 259 -9.57 1.77 20.65
C LEU A 259 -9.00 1.48 22.04
N TRP A 260 -7.82 0.86 22.09
CA TRP A 260 -7.13 0.56 23.34
C TRP A 260 -6.76 1.82 24.10
N LEU A 261 -6.14 2.79 23.43
CA LEU A 261 -5.77 4.07 24.05
C LEU A 261 -7.00 4.86 24.50
N GLY A 262 -8.07 4.86 23.69
CA GLY A 262 -9.34 5.51 24.05
C GLY A 262 -10.06 4.88 25.24
N ALA A 263 -9.85 3.58 25.50
CA ALA A 263 -10.42 2.91 26.68
C ALA A 263 -9.66 3.20 27.98
N LEU A 264 -8.43 3.73 27.89
CA LEU A 264 -7.58 4.08 29.03
C LEU A 264 -7.68 5.55 29.44
N ALA A 265 -8.29 6.40 28.61
CA ALA A 265 -8.45 7.84 28.81
C ALA A 265 -9.80 8.17 29.46
#